data_AF-A0A0Q8JER8-F1
#
_entry.id   AF-A0A0Q8JER8-F1
#
_cell.length_a   1.000
_cell.length_b   1.000
_cell.length_c   1.000
_cell.angle_alpha   90.00
_cell.angle_beta   90.00
_cell.angle_gamma   90.00
#
_symmetry.space_group_name_H-M   'P 1'
#
loop_
_entity.id
_entity.type
_entity.pdbx_description
1 polymer ?
#
loop_
_entity_poly.entity_id
_entity_poly.type
_entity_poly.pdbx_seq_one_letter_code
_entity_poly.pdbx_strand_id
1 'polypeptide(L)'
;MPMQFHFDDLSLHHDEAQVGHRFTLRVRLNQRRGARLAWFERNDRHDDRDVPQDTWVDMHRLFGTDLPVFQSWLDSTVDSGRTELDFPALSCMRLQPYARRTLEWCVVVVDGEDERGDEDDTREWAMWRGVQELACDGEGRVFTHTLTPGQSLHGRSDQPPHPDDRPQY
;
A
#
# COMPACT_ATOMS: atom_id res chain seq x y z
N MET A 1 -5.27 -0.87 -21.93
CA MET A 1 -4.04 -0.05 -21.71
C MET A 1 -3.33 -0.69 -20.52
N PRO A 2 -2.01 -0.63 -20.34
CA PRO A 2 -1.44 -1.21 -19.13
C PRO A 2 -1.98 -0.49 -17.89
N MET A 3 -2.28 -1.23 -16.82
CA MET A 3 -2.59 -0.66 -15.51
C MET A 3 -1.55 0.41 -15.14
N GLN A 4 -2.01 1.61 -14.77
CA GLN A 4 -1.12 2.69 -14.30
C GLN A 4 -1.28 2.87 -12.81
N PHE A 5 -0.17 2.93 -12.09
CA PHE A 5 -0.13 3.02 -10.64
C PHE A 5 0.85 4.14 -10.27
N HIS A 6 0.40 5.10 -9.47
CA HIS A 6 1.18 6.29 -9.12
C HIS A 6 0.87 6.74 -7.69
N PHE A 7 1.89 7.02 -6.89
CA PHE A 7 1.69 7.74 -5.62
C PHE A 7 1.69 9.25 -5.91
N ASP A 8 0.54 9.89 -5.75
CA ASP A 8 0.36 11.31 -6.05
C ASP A 8 0.95 12.23 -4.97
N ASP A 9 0.94 11.77 -3.71
CA ASP A 9 1.49 12.52 -2.59
C ASP A 9 2.11 11.57 -1.58
N LEU A 10 3.35 11.90 -1.20
CA LEU A 10 4.18 11.23 -0.20
C LEU A 10 4.63 12.28 0.81
N SER A 11 3.67 13.03 1.35
CA SER A 11 3.94 14.16 2.23
C SER A 11 4.28 13.69 3.64
N LEU A 12 5.19 14.43 4.27
CA LEU A 12 5.46 14.30 5.70
C LEU A 12 4.17 14.62 6.46
N HIS A 13 3.72 13.66 7.26
CA HIS A 13 2.68 13.89 8.26
C HIS A 13 3.37 14.15 9.60
N HIS A 14 3.06 15.28 10.21
CA HIS A 14 3.59 15.65 11.51
C HIS A 14 2.49 16.37 12.31
N ASP A 15 2.26 15.93 13.54
CA ASP A 15 1.41 16.59 14.52
C ASP A 15 2.14 16.72 15.87
N GLU A 16 1.42 17.07 16.94
CA GLU A 16 2.02 17.26 18.28
C GLU A 16 2.50 15.95 18.93
N ALA A 17 2.04 14.79 18.47
CA ALA A 17 2.30 13.50 19.11
C ALA A 17 3.01 12.48 18.20
N GLN A 18 2.98 12.67 16.88
CA GLN A 18 3.41 11.69 15.90
C GLN A 18 4.09 12.31 14.68
N VAL A 19 4.97 11.51 14.07
CA VAL A 19 5.57 11.78 12.76
C VAL A 19 5.42 10.56 11.87
N GLY A 20 5.18 10.76 10.58
CA GLY A 20 5.17 9.70 9.59
C GLY A 20 4.96 10.25 8.19
N HIS A 21 4.41 9.43 7.31
CA HIS A 21 4.06 9.88 5.97
C HIS A 21 2.61 9.56 5.68
N ARG A 22 1.96 10.47 4.95
CA ARG A 22 0.68 10.19 4.32
C ARG A 22 0.98 9.61 2.94
N PHE A 23 0.29 8.53 2.63
CA PHE A 23 0.33 7.93 1.31
C PHE A 23 -0.91 8.38 0.54
N THR A 24 -0.77 8.79 -0.71
CA THR A 24 -1.92 9.00 -1.61
C THR A 24 -1.67 8.23 -2.88
N LEU A 25 -2.57 7.30 -3.20
CA LEU A 25 -2.44 6.42 -4.34
C LEU A 25 -3.39 6.83 -5.46
N ARG A 26 -2.93 6.75 -6.71
CA ARG A 26 -3.76 6.86 -7.90
C ARG A 26 -3.53 5.62 -8.76
N VAL A 27 -4.61 4.94 -9.10
CA VAL A 27 -4.59 3.77 -9.97
C VAL A 27 -5.41 4.05 -11.22
N ARG A 28 -5.10 3.36 -12.29
CA ARG A 28 -5.95 3.23 -13.47
C ARG A 28 -6.06 1.75 -13.79
N LEU A 29 -7.27 1.22 -13.61
CA LEU A 29 -7.64 -0.15 -13.93
C LEU A 29 -8.23 -0.21 -15.35
N ASN A 30 -8.11 -1.34 -16.03
CA ASN A 30 -8.86 -1.55 -17.27
C ASN A 30 -10.25 -2.09 -16.94
N GLN A 31 -10.32 -3.03 -16.01
CA GLN A 31 -11.53 -3.73 -15.59
C GLN A 31 -11.79 -3.43 -14.12
N ARG A 32 -12.94 -2.82 -13.83
CA ARG A 32 -13.27 -2.48 -12.44
C ARG A 32 -13.85 -3.68 -11.68
N ARG A 33 -14.63 -4.51 -12.37
CA ARG A 33 -15.37 -5.61 -11.76
C ARG A 33 -14.40 -6.69 -11.29
N GLY A 34 -14.36 -6.95 -9.99
CA GLY A 34 -13.49 -7.98 -9.40
C GLY A 34 -12.04 -7.55 -9.21
N ALA A 35 -11.70 -6.27 -9.44
CA ALA A 35 -10.39 -5.72 -9.11
C ALA A 35 -10.12 -5.81 -7.59
N ARG A 36 -8.86 -5.98 -7.22
CA ARG A 36 -8.44 -6.17 -5.82
C ARG A 36 -7.25 -5.29 -5.49
N LEU A 37 -7.18 -4.84 -4.26
CA LEU A 37 -6.03 -4.14 -3.70
C LEU A 37 -5.65 -4.80 -2.37
N ALA A 38 -4.36 -4.97 -2.13
CA ALA A 38 -3.81 -5.39 -0.86
C ALA A 38 -2.70 -4.43 -0.44
N TRP A 39 -2.69 -4.05 0.84
CA TRP A 39 -1.67 -3.20 1.43
C TRP A 39 -1.01 -3.98 2.56
N PHE A 40 0.30 -4.15 2.46
CA PHE A 40 1.09 -4.87 3.44
C PHE A 40 2.11 -3.95 4.08
N GLU A 41 2.32 -4.15 5.37
CA GLU A 41 3.37 -3.48 6.15
C GLU A 41 4.22 -4.48 6.91
N ARG A 42 5.52 -4.21 7.01
CA ARG A 42 6.47 -4.92 7.86
C ARG A 42 7.28 -3.92 8.66
N ASN A 43 7.15 -3.96 9.99
CA ASN A 43 7.83 -3.04 10.89
C ASN A 43 9.01 -3.73 11.59
N ASP A 44 10.11 -2.99 11.79
CA ASP A 44 11.31 -3.45 12.51
C ASP A 44 11.11 -3.60 14.03
N ARG A 45 9.94 -3.21 14.54
CA ARG A 45 9.58 -3.24 15.96
C ARG A 45 8.06 -3.37 16.10
N HIS A 46 7.63 -3.89 17.25
CA HIS A 46 6.23 -3.78 17.64
C HIS A 46 5.82 -2.30 17.68
N ASP A 47 4.82 -1.96 16.88
CA ASP A 47 4.05 -0.74 17.12
C ASP A 47 3.26 -0.95 18.43
N ASP A 48 2.74 0.10 19.05
CA ASP A 48 1.88 -0.01 20.26
C ASP A 48 0.56 -0.76 19.99
N ARG A 49 0.33 -1.12 18.73
CA ARG A 49 -0.75 -1.94 18.20
C ARG A 49 -0.24 -3.37 18.12
N ASP A 50 -1.07 -4.39 18.35
CA ASP A 50 -0.73 -5.83 18.31
C ASP A 50 -0.31 -6.34 16.90
N VAL A 51 0.55 -5.60 16.20
CA VAL A 51 1.12 -5.88 14.90
C VAL A 51 2.42 -6.65 15.15
N PRO A 52 2.57 -7.87 14.61
CA PRO A 52 3.81 -8.63 14.70
C PRO A 52 5.01 -7.87 14.13
N GLN A 53 6.13 -7.93 14.82
CA GLN A 53 7.41 -7.42 14.33
C GLN A 53 7.95 -8.30 13.17
N ASP A 54 8.65 -7.68 12.23
CA ASP A 54 9.39 -8.31 11.12
C ASP A 54 8.57 -9.29 10.26
N THR A 55 7.25 -9.12 10.25
CA THR A 55 6.30 -9.94 9.49
C THR A 55 5.47 -9.04 8.58
N TRP A 56 5.18 -9.48 7.36
CA TRP A 56 4.23 -8.78 6.49
C TRP A 56 2.81 -8.96 7.01
N VAL A 57 2.13 -7.85 7.21
CA VAL A 57 0.77 -7.81 7.73
C VAL A 57 -0.12 -7.14 6.70
N ASP A 58 -1.17 -7.83 6.29
CA ASP A 58 -2.23 -7.27 5.45
C ASP A 58 -3.03 -6.25 6.27
N MET A 59 -2.74 -4.98 6.04
CA MET A 59 -3.36 -3.87 6.76
C MET A 59 -4.85 -3.76 6.44
N HIS A 60 -5.32 -4.26 5.30
CA HIS A 60 -6.75 -4.34 5.05
C HIS A 60 -7.43 -5.33 6.01
N ARG A 61 -6.80 -6.42 6.41
CA ARG A 61 -7.39 -7.33 7.42
C ARG A 61 -7.47 -6.70 8.80
N LEU A 62 -6.58 -5.77 9.12
CA LEU A 62 -6.55 -5.08 10.41
C LEU A 62 -7.45 -3.83 10.47
N PHE A 63 -7.56 -3.10 9.36
CA PHE A 63 -8.24 -1.79 9.28
C PHE A 63 -9.43 -1.79 8.29
N GLY A 64 -9.86 -2.98 7.82
CA GLY A 64 -10.75 -3.21 6.68
C GLY A 64 -12.16 -2.65 6.75
N THR A 65 -12.49 -1.86 7.76
CA THR A 65 -13.80 -1.23 7.89
C THR A 65 -13.85 0.25 7.51
N ASP A 66 -12.71 0.94 7.36
CA ASP A 66 -12.70 2.41 7.19
C ASP A 66 -12.24 2.88 5.80
N LEU A 67 -12.10 1.95 4.85
CA LEU A 67 -11.52 2.22 3.54
C LEU A 67 -12.60 2.05 2.45
N PRO A 68 -13.18 3.17 1.93
CA PRO A 68 -14.34 3.17 1.03
C PRO A 68 -14.14 2.40 -0.28
N VAL A 69 -12.89 2.09 -0.62
CA VAL A 69 -12.50 1.27 -1.78
C VAL A 69 -13.08 -0.15 -1.72
N PHE A 70 -13.34 -0.66 -0.50
CA PHE A 70 -13.89 -2.00 -0.28
C PHE A 70 -15.35 -2.02 0.17
N GLN A 71 -15.88 -0.94 0.74
CA GLN A 71 -17.19 -0.94 1.41
C GLN A 71 -18.38 -0.49 0.57
N SER A 72 -18.16 0.11 -0.60
CA SER A 72 -19.26 0.35 -1.53
C SER A 72 -18.88 -0.18 -2.90
N TRP A 73 -19.52 -1.28 -3.28
CA TRP A 73 -19.97 -1.50 -4.65
C TRP A 73 -20.46 -0.16 -5.21
N LEU A 74 -19.58 0.55 -5.92
CA LEU A 74 -20.07 1.34 -7.03
C LEU A 74 -20.53 0.28 -8.03
N ASP A 75 -21.83 0.01 -8.03
CA ASP A 75 -22.55 -0.56 -9.17
C ASP A 75 -22.31 0.40 -10.36
N SER A 76 -21.12 0.37 -10.93
CA SER A 76 -20.85 1.02 -12.20
C SER A 76 -21.16 -0.02 -13.24
N THR A 77 -22.30 0.19 -13.91
CA THR A 77 -22.74 -0.48 -15.13
C THR A 77 -21.82 -0.18 -16.33
N VAL A 78 -20.51 -0.02 -16.11
CA VAL A 78 -19.55 0.45 -17.09
C VAL A 78 -18.28 -0.40 -17.01
N ASP A 79 -17.98 -1.07 -18.12
CA ASP A 79 -16.96 -2.12 -18.23
C ASP A 79 -15.53 -1.55 -18.35
N SER A 80 -15.37 -0.22 -18.34
CA SER A 80 -14.05 0.42 -18.36
C SER A 80 -14.09 1.81 -17.74
N GLY A 81 -13.02 2.21 -17.05
CA GLY A 81 -12.93 3.55 -16.47
C GLY A 81 -11.71 3.78 -15.59
N ARG A 82 -11.13 4.98 -15.71
CA ARG A 82 -10.09 5.47 -14.80
C ARG A 82 -10.68 5.59 -13.40
N THR A 83 -10.12 4.87 -12.43
CA THR A 83 -10.55 4.91 -11.03
C THR A 83 -9.40 5.41 -10.16
N GLU A 84 -9.45 6.69 -9.78
CA GLU A 84 -8.50 7.27 -8.83
C GLU A 84 -8.90 6.87 -7.39
N LEU A 85 -7.94 6.44 -6.57
CA LEU A 85 -8.19 5.84 -5.26
C LEU A 85 -7.36 6.49 -4.16
N ASP A 86 -7.84 7.61 -3.61
CA ASP A 86 -7.16 8.27 -2.51
C ASP A 86 -7.23 7.40 -1.24
N PHE A 87 -6.07 6.98 -0.74
CA PHE A 87 -5.96 6.11 0.43
C PHE A 87 -5.26 6.83 1.57
N PRO A 88 -5.96 7.44 2.54
CA PRO A 88 -5.32 8.15 3.64
C PRO A 88 -4.78 7.18 4.70
N ALA A 89 -3.80 6.34 4.35
CA ALA A 89 -3.02 5.64 5.37
C ALA A 89 -2.03 6.58 6.02
N LEU A 90 -2.00 6.51 7.35
CA LEU A 90 -1.02 7.15 8.19
C LEU A 90 -0.18 6.07 8.86
N SER A 91 1.04 5.89 8.36
CA SER A 91 2.03 5.04 9.01
C SER A 91 2.98 5.96 9.77
N CYS A 92 2.72 6.14 11.08
CA CYS A 92 3.37 7.13 11.94
C CYS A 92 3.96 6.51 13.22
N MET A 93 5.02 7.13 13.75
CA MET A 93 5.68 6.79 15.00
C MET A 93 5.42 7.89 16.03
N ARG A 94 5.24 7.53 17.31
CA ARG A 94 5.13 8.51 18.41
C ARG A 94 6.42 9.31 18.57
N LEU A 95 6.28 10.60 18.84
CA LEU A 95 7.41 11.49 19.15
C LEU A 95 7.89 11.24 20.58
N GLN A 96 9.01 10.54 20.71
CA GLN A 96 9.64 10.24 22.01
C GLN A 96 11.17 10.28 21.89
N PRO A 97 11.90 10.58 22.99
CA PRO A 97 13.35 10.54 23.00
C PRO A 97 13.91 9.23 22.44
N TYR A 98 14.82 9.33 21.48
CA TYR A 98 15.49 8.21 20.82
C TYR A 98 14.57 7.23 20.08
N ALA A 99 13.30 7.59 19.85
CA ALA A 99 12.39 6.78 19.05
C ALA A 99 12.94 6.61 17.63
N ARG A 100 12.84 5.39 17.11
CA ARG A 100 13.22 5.06 15.73
C ARG A 100 12.16 4.13 15.15
N ARG A 101 12.07 4.03 13.84
CA ARG A 101 11.28 2.99 13.17
C ARG A 101 11.74 2.85 11.74
N THR A 102 11.88 1.60 11.29
CA THR A 102 11.92 1.26 9.87
C THR A 102 10.66 0.49 9.53
N LEU A 103 9.92 0.98 8.55
CA LEU A 103 8.71 0.38 8.03
C LEU A 103 8.91 0.08 6.55
N GLU A 104 8.76 -1.18 6.17
CA GLU A 104 8.61 -1.56 4.78
C GLU A 104 7.12 -1.63 4.44
N TRP A 105 6.77 -1.13 3.27
CA TRP A 105 5.40 -1.16 2.76
C TRP A 105 5.38 -1.82 1.38
N CYS A 106 4.25 -2.46 1.07
CA CYS A 106 4.00 -3.09 -0.21
C CYS A 106 2.52 -2.94 -0.58
N VAL A 107 2.24 -2.42 -1.77
CA VAL A 107 0.89 -2.34 -2.31
C VAL A 107 0.81 -3.21 -3.53
N VAL A 108 -0.21 -4.07 -3.59
CA VAL A 108 -0.48 -4.94 -4.73
C VAL A 108 -1.87 -4.63 -5.24
N VAL A 109 -1.99 -4.38 -6.54
CA VAL A 109 -3.28 -4.16 -7.21
C VAL A 109 -3.42 -5.17 -8.33
N VAL A 110 -4.62 -5.74 -8.44
CA VAL A 110 -5.01 -6.70 -9.46
C VAL A 110 -6.19 -6.12 -10.21
N ASP A 111 -6.12 -6.18 -11.54
CA ASP A 111 -7.20 -5.75 -12.43
C ASP A 111 -8.43 -6.67 -12.27
N GLY A 112 -9.57 -6.17 -12.72
CA GLY A 112 -10.81 -6.95 -12.76
C GLY A 112 -10.80 -8.09 -13.76
N GLU A 113 -11.89 -8.86 -13.76
CA GLU A 113 -12.14 -9.93 -14.73
C GLU A 113 -12.43 -9.33 -16.12
N ASP A 114 -11.87 -9.92 -17.18
CA ASP A 114 -12.28 -9.62 -18.55
C ASP A 114 -13.62 -10.33 -18.83
N GLU A 115 -14.53 -9.68 -19.54
CA GLU A 115 -15.82 -10.28 -19.92
C GLU A 115 -15.65 -11.43 -20.92
N ARG A 116 -14.50 -11.46 -21.61
CA ARG A 116 -14.09 -12.54 -22.50
C ARG A 116 -13.24 -13.51 -21.71
N GLY A 117 -13.88 -14.43 -21.00
CA GLY A 117 -13.22 -15.52 -20.28
C GLY A 117 -12.45 -16.43 -21.23
N ASP A 118 -11.25 -16.01 -21.64
CA ASP A 118 -10.28 -16.85 -22.30
C ASP A 118 -9.72 -17.83 -21.26
N GLU A 119 -9.49 -19.09 -21.67
CA GLU A 119 -9.08 -20.19 -20.79
C GLU A 119 -7.69 -19.99 -20.12
N ASP A 120 -6.98 -18.90 -20.44
CA ASP A 120 -5.70 -18.44 -19.88
C ASP A 120 -5.86 -17.10 -19.10
N ASP A 121 -6.87 -17.01 -18.23
CA ASP A 121 -7.37 -15.79 -17.56
C ASP A 121 -6.40 -15.16 -16.54
N THR A 122 -5.23 -14.76 -17.03
CA THR A 122 -4.16 -14.10 -16.27
C THR A 122 -4.46 -12.62 -16.14
N ARG A 123 -4.73 -12.19 -14.91
CA ARG A 123 -5.09 -10.80 -14.58
C ARG A 123 -3.85 -9.93 -14.53
N GLU A 124 -3.95 -8.71 -15.05
CA GLU A 124 -2.91 -7.70 -14.87
C GLU A 124 -2.77 -7.35 -13.39
N TRP A 125 -1.53 -7.25 -12.93
CA TRP A 125 -1.23 -6.78 -11.58
C TRP A 125 -0.08 -5.78 -11.58
N ALA A 126 -0.07 -4.93 -10.57
CA ALA A 126 1.02 -4.02 -10.26
C ALA A 126 1.36 -4.15 -8.77
N MET A 127 2.65 -4.17 -8.45
CA MET A 127 3.16 -4.15 -7.08
C MET A 127 4.12 -2.99 -6.91
N TRP A 128 4.01 -2.27 -5.81
CA TRP A 128 4.96 -1.24 -5.42
C TRP A 128 5.43 -1.44 -4.00
N ARG A 129 6.73 -1.29 -3.77
CA ARG A 129 7.34 -1.44 -2.44
C ARG A 129 8.20 -0.25 -2.11
N GLY A 130 8.40 0.00 -0.82
CA GLY A 130 9.37 0.98 -0.36
C GLY A 130 9.61 0.88 1.13
N VAL A 131 10.44 1.81 1.60
CA VAL A 131 10.92 1.86 2.99
C VAL A 131 10.70 3.25 3.54
N GLN A 132 10.18 3.32 4.75
CA GLN A 132 10.10 4.53 5.55
C GLN A 132 11.07 4.40 6.72
N GLU A 133 11.88 5.42 6.97
CA GLU A 133 12.73 5.49 8.15
C GLU A 133 12.41 6.77 8.94
N LEU A 134 12.10 6.59 10.23
CA LEU A 134 11.80 7.68 11.15
C LEU A 134 12.75 7.62 12.34
N ALA A 135 13.25 8.76 12.80
CA ALA A 135 14.05 8.84 14.02
C ALA A 135 13.93 10.18 14.74
N CYS A 136 13.92 10.11 16.07
CA CYS A 136 13.93 11.24 16.99
C CYS A 136 15.21 11.29 17.83
N ASP A 137 15.67 12.50 18.16
CA ASP A 137 16.82 12.74 19.03
C ASP A 137 16.47 12.54 20.51
N GLY A 138 17.39 12.85 21.43
CA GLY A 138 17.18 12.71 22.87
C GLY A 138 16.14 13.67 23.47
N GLU A 139 15.67 14.66 22.72
CA GLU A 139 14.60 15.59 23.11
C GLU A 139 13.26 15.23 22.46
N GLY A 140 13.21 14.16 21.65
CA GLY A 140 12.03 13.76 20.90
C GLY A 140 11.81 14.56 19.61
N ARG A 141 12.80 15.32 19.15
CA ARG A 141 12.71 16.04 17.86
C ARG A 141 13.09 15.14 16.72
N VAL A 142 12.32 15.19 15.64
CA VAL A 142 12.56 14.40 14.43
C VAL A 142 13.86 14.86 13.75
N PHE A 143 14.79 13.93 13.53
CA PHE A 143 16.00 14.17 12.73
C PHE A 143 16.12 13.25 11.51
N THR A 144 15.27 12.24 11.40
CA THR A 144 15.15 11.40 10.19
C THR A 144 13.68 11.18 9.87
N HIS A 145 13.32 11.44 8.62
CA HIS A 145 11.99 11.20 8.07
C HIS A 145 12.08 10.91 6.57
N THR A 146 12.64 9.76 6.22
CA THR A 146 12.82 9.35 4.83
C THR A 146 11.69 8.45 4.39
N LEU A 147 11.31 8.57 3.12
CA LEU A 147 10.43 7.64 2.44
C LEU A 147 11.02 7.36 1.06
N THR A 148 11.52 6.14 0.88
CA THR A 148 12.25 5.71 -0.31
C THR A 148 11.44 4.66 -1.06
N PRO A 149 10.92 4.98 -2.25
CA PRO A 149 10.37 3.98 -3.15
C PRO A 149 11.46 2.96 -3.53
N GLY A 150 11.19 1.67 -3.34
CA GLY A 150 12.14 0.59 -3.56
C GLY A 150 11.99 -0.10 -4.91
N GLN A 151 10.79 -0.55 -5.25
CA GLN A 151 10.56 -1.32 -6.47
C GLN A 151 9.15 -1.14 -7.02
N SER A 152 9.04 -1.09 -8.35
CA SER A 152 7.79 -1.27 -9.08
C SER A 152 7.86 -2.54 -9.91
N LEU A 153 6.86 -3.39 -9.80
CA LEU A 153 6.71 -4.61 -10.58
C LEU A 153 5.34 -4.61 -11.25
N HIS A 154 5.29 -5.20 -12.44
CA HIS A 154 4.06 -5.40 -13.19
C HIS A 154 4.10 -6.78 -13.82
N GLY A 155 2.94 -7.40 -13.98
CA GLY A 155 2.84 -8.69 -14.64
C GLY A 155 1.41 -9.11 -14.90
N ARG A 156 1.27 -10.36 -15.36
CA ARG A 156 -0.02 -11.03 -15.55
C ARG A 156 0.04 -12.40 -14.89
N SER A 157 -0.89 -12.67 -13.98
CA SER A 157 -0.95 -13.94 -13.21
C SER A 157 -2.32 -14.06 -12.55
N ASP A 158 -2.79 -15.28 -12.35
CA ASP A 158 -3.93 -15.60 -11.48
C ASP A 158 -3.56 -15.51 -9.98
N GLN A 159 -2.27 -15.67 -9.70
CA GLN A 159 -1.64 -15.52 -8.39
C GLN A 159 -0.75 -14.28 -8.40
N PRO A 160 -1.28 -13.09 -8.03
CA PRO A 160 -0.45 -11.90 -7.89
C PRO A 160 0.59 -12.11 -6.77
N PRO A 161 1.76 -11.49 -6.87
CA PRO A 161 2.83 -11.73 -5.91
C PRO A 161 2.48 -11.22 -4.51
N HIS A 162 2.84 -11.99 -3.50
CA HIS A 162 2.93 -11.58 -2.11
C HIS A 162 4.29 -10.91 -1.85
N PRO A 163 4.42 -9.96 -0.92
CA PRO A 163 5.72 -9.35 -0.59
C PRO A 163 6.81 -10.34 -0.10
N ASP A 164 6.42 -11.53 0.37
CA ASP A 164 7.36 -12.62 0.71
C ASP A 164 7.80 -13.45 -0.50
N ASP A 165 7.10 -13.34 -1.63
CA ASP A 165 7.49 -14.04 -2.84
C ASP A 165 8.82 -13.48 -3.30
N ARG A 166 9.80 -14.38 -3.46
CA ARG A 166 11.10 -13.99 -4.00
C ARG A 166 10.86 -13.45 -5.41
N PRO A 167 11.41 -12.27 -5.77
CA PRO A 167 11.40 -11.84 -7.15
C PRO A 167 12.09 -12.93 -7.98
N GLN A 168 11.32 -13.56 -8.88
CA GLN A 168 11.89 -14.48 -9.85
C GLN A 168 12.72 -13.64 -10.82
N TYR A 169 14.04 -13.73 -10.69
CA TYR A 169 15.02 -13.10 -11.59
C TYR A 169 15.25 -13.96 -12.82
#